data_AF-A0A1I4NI51-F1
#
_entry.id   AF-A0A1I4NI51-F1
#
_cell.length_a   1.000
_cell.length_b   1.000
_cell.length_c   1.000
_cell.angle_alpha   90.00
_cell.angle_beta   90.00
_cell.angle_gamma   90.00
#
_symmetry.space_group_name_H-M   'P 1'
#
loop_
_entity.id
_entity.type
_entity.pdbx_description
1 polymer ?
#
loop_
_entity_poly.entity_id
_entity_poly.type
_entity_poly.pdbx_seq_one_letter_code
_entity_poly.pdbx_strand_id
1 'polypeptide(L)'
;MEKRKDAGSAILFIVIAIGGLWIARTFNTMSAVFPILVLGLLLLFSVIYLFVSLYKTAENEEEPSKIFTKEAITTGIGLLIYVFLIWFAGFLLASLIFLGGMTWYLQEGFVFGRKRMMNAAGSAIAVTVVFFLLFRYVFLVQLPTGVFIQ
;
A
#
# COMPACT_ATOMS: atom_id res chain seq x y z
N MET A 1 0.25 -27.53 3.31
CA MET A 1 1.20 -26.98 2.31
C MET A 1 1.27 -25.45 2.30
N GLU A 2 0.28 -24.76 2.88
CA GLU A 2 0.18 -23.29 2.91
C GLU A 2 1.26 -22.60 3.76
N LYS A 3 1.57 -23.13 4.96
CA LYS A 3 2.70 -22.68 5.79
C LYS A 3 4.04 -22.55 5.05
N ARG A 4 4.34 -23.48 4.12
CA ARG A 4 5.60 -23.42 3.35
C ARG A 4 5.57 -22.34 2.28
N LYS A 5 4.38 -21.99 1.77
CA LYS A 5 4.20 -20.90 0.80
C LYS A 5 4.28 -19.53 1.48
N ASP A 6 3.69 -19.39 2.66
CA ASP A 6 3.71 -18.14 3.45
C ASP A 6 5.10 -17.83 4.00
N ALA A 7 5.79 -18.83 4.54
CA ALA A 7 7.20 -18.66 4.93
C ALA A 7 8.09 -18.39 3.69
N GLY A 8 7.77 -19.00 2.54
CA GLY A 8 8.47 -18.76 1.29
C GLY A 8 8.35 -17.31 0.79
N SER A 9 7.15 -16.72 0.84
CA SER A 9 6.95 -15.32 0.46
C SER A 9 7.61 -14.36 1.44
N ALA A 10 7.56 -14.65 2.75
CA ALA A 10 8.27 -13.89 3.78
C ALA A 10 9.78 -13.86 3.53
N ILE A 11 10.39 -15.01 3.26
CA ILE A 11 11.83 -15.13 2.98
C ILE A 11 12.18 -14.37 1.69
N LEU A 12 11.36 -14.49 0.65
CA LEU A 12 11.56 -13.76 -0.60
C LEU A 12 11.55 -12.24 -0.36
N PHE A 13 10.59 -11.72 0.40
CA PHE A 13 10.54 -10.30 0.71
C PHE A 13 11.72 -9.83 1.59
N ILE A 14 12.20 -10.66 2.51
CA ILE A 14 13.43 -10.37 3.28
C ILE A 14 14.63 -10.26 2.33
N VAL A 15 14.78 -11.19 1.39
CA VAL A 15 15.88 -11.16 0.41
C VAL A 15 15.80 -9.90 -0.47
N ILE A 16 14.60 -9.56 -0.98
CA ILE A 16 14.39 -8.33 -1.76
C ILE A 16 14.74 -7.10 -0.92
N ALA A 17 14.30 -7.05 0.34
CA ALA A 17 14.54 -5.91 1.21
C ALA A 17 16.03 -5.72 1.51
N ILE A 18 16.76 -6.80 1.84
CA ILE A 18 18.20 -6.75 2.10
C ILE A 18 18.97 -6.34 0.83
N GLY A 19 18.66 -6.97 -0.32
CA GLY A 19 19.28 -6.62 -1.59
C GLY A 19 19.03 -5.18 -1.99
N GLY A 20 17.79 -4.71 -1.83
CA GLY A 20 17.42 -3.32 -2.04
C GLY A 20 18.16 -2.36 -1.12
N LEU A 21 18.30 -2.70 0.17
CA LEU A 21 19.02 -1.87 1.15
C LEU A 21 20.50 -1.77 0.81
N TRP A 22 21.08 -2.84 0.27
CA TRP A 22 22.46 -2.82 -0.18
C TRP A 22 22.65 -1.90 -1.38
N ILE A 23 21.74 -1.96 -2.37
CA ILE A 23 21.74 -1.06 -3.53
C ILE A 23 21.46 0.39 -3.09
N ALA A 24 20.55 0.62 -2.14
CA ALA A 24 20.19 1.95 -1.70
C ALA A 24 21.37 2.74 -1.09
N ARG A 25 22.43 2.06 -0.64
CA ARG A 25 23.68 2.69 -0.19
C ARG A 25 24.48 3.36 -1.31
N THR A 26 24.22 3.00 -2.57
CA THR A 26 24.90 3.63 -3.73
C THR A 26 24.21 4.89 -4.20
N PHE A 27 23.01 5.19 -3.69
CA PHE A 27 22.28 6.43 -4.00
C PHE A 27 22.81 7.62 -3.19
N ASN A 28 22.61 8.83 -3.74
CA ASN A 28 22.91 10.06 -3.03
C ASN A 28 22.09 10.15 -1.72
N THR A 29 22.71 10.69 -0.67
CA THR A 29 22.13 10.92 0.67
C THR A 29 20.69 11.42 0.67
N MET A 30 20.31 12.35 -0.22
CA MET A 30 18.91 12.83 -0.27
C MET A 30 17.95 11.82 -0.92
N SER A 31 18.37 11.12 -1.97
CA SER A 31 17.55 10.16 -2.70
C SER A 31 17.46 8.79 -2.01
N ALA A 32 18.42 8.48 -1.14
CA ALA A 32 18.50 7.20 -0.43
C ALA A 32 17.51 7.09 0.73
N VAL A 33 17.07 8.20 1.32
CA VAL A 33 16.19 8.21 2.51
C VAL A 33 14.89 7.46 2.25
N PHE A 34 14.22 7.74 1.12
CA PHE A 34 12.94 7.11 0.80
C PHE A 34 13.06 5.60 0.54
N PRO A 35 13.95 5.11 -0.36
CA PRO A 35 14.16 3.68 -0.56
C PRO A 35 14.56 2.96 0.73
N ILE A 36 15.45 3.54 1.54
CA ILE A 36 15.89 2.93 2.81
C ILE A 36 14.71 2.75 3.77
N LEU A 37 13.83 3.76 3.89
CA LEU A 37 12.68 3.68 4.78
C LEU A 37 11.63 2.67 4.30
N VAL A 38 11.34 2.64 2.99
CA VAL A 38 10.41 1.67 2.40
C VAL A 38 10.94 0.24 2.55
N LEU A 39 12.22 0.01 2.21
CA LEU A 39 12.84 -1.30 2.32
C LEU A 39 13.04 -1.74 3.78
N GLY A 40 13.30 -0.79 4.68
CA GLY A 40 13.36 -1.03 6.11
C GLY A 40 12.01 -1.48 6.69
N LEU A 41 10.92 -0.80 6.31
CA LEU A 41 9.56 -1.22 6.67
C LEU A 41 9.21 -2.58 6.06
N LEU A 42 9.54 -2.80 4.79
CA LEU A 42 9.33 -4.09 4.13
C LEU A 42 10.07 -5.21 4.89
N LEU A 43 11.32 -4.98 5.28
CA LEU A 43 12.11 -5.94 6.06
C LEU A 43 11.46 -6.21 7.42
N LEU A 44 11.08 -5.16 8.14
CA LEU A 44 10.42 -5.26 9.44
C LEU A 44 9.13 -6.08 9.34
N PHE A 45 8.25 -5.74 8.40
CA PHE A 45 6.98 -6.45 8.22
C PHE A 45 7.18 -7.89 7.73
N SER A 46 8.18 -8.14 6.89
CA SER A 46 8.47 -9.50 6.42
C SER A 46 9.01 -10.39 7.53
N VAL A 47 9.81 -9.84 8.45
CA VAL A 47 10.29 -10.55 9.65
C VAL A 47 9.12 -10.85 10.59
N ILE A 48 8.26 -9.86 10.86
CA ILE A 48 7.03 -10.07 11.66
C ILE A 48 6.16 -11.15 11.03
N TYR A 49 5.93 -11.07 9.71
CA TYR A 49 5.14 -12.04 8.97
C TYR A 49 5.74 -13.45 9.01
N LEU A 50 7.07 -13.57 8.92
CA LEU A 50 7.76 -14.84 9.07
C LEU A 50 7.51 -15.44 10.47
N PHE A 51 7.65 -14.64 11.53
CA PHE A 51 7.37 -15.11 12.89
C PHE A 51 5.90 -15.53 13.04
N VAL A 52 4.95 -14.71 12.59
CA VAL A 52 3.52 -15.06 12.62
C VAL A 52 3.25 -16.37 11.86
N SER A 53 3.85 -16.55 10.68
CA SER A 53 3.70 -17.78 9.89
C SER A 53 4.26 -19.01 10.60
N LEU A 54 5.40 -18.87 11.30
CA LEU A 54 6.00 -19.94 12.09
C LEU A 54 5.18 -20.28 13.34
N TYR A 55 4.65 -19.27 14.04
CA TYR A 55 3.87 -19.42 15.26
C TYR A 55 2.39 -19.76 15.05
N LYS A 56 1.84 -19.59 13.84
CA LYS A 56 0.44 -19.97 13.53
C LYS A 56 0.29 -21.49 13.71
N THR A 57 -0.16 -21.98 14.87
CA THR A 57 -0.47 -23.41 15.09
C THR A 57 -1.50 -23.87 14.06
N ALA A 58 -1.37 -25.11 13.59
CA ALA A 58 -2.18 -25.70 12.52
C ALA A 58 -3.66 -25.96 12.91
N GLU A 59 -4.24 -25.12 13.75
CA GLU A 59 -5.63 -25.25 14.26
C GLU A 59 -6.62 -24.31 13.58
N ASN A 60 -6.20 -23.50 12.62
CA ASN A 60 -7.13 -22.83 11.72
C ASN A 60 -6.78 -23.21 10.29
N GLU A 61 -7.44 -24.26 9.79
CA GLU A 61 -7.75 -24.35 8.37
C GLU A 61 -8.68 -23.17 8.03
N GLU A 62 -8.10 -21.97 7.93
CA GLU A 62 -8.76 -20.89 7.24
C GLU A 62 -9.02 -21.39 5.82
N GLU A 63 -10.30 -21.36 5.41
CA GLU A 63 -10.73 -21.69 4.07
C GLU A 63 -9.71 -21.17 3.05
N PRO A 64 -9.38 -21.95 1.99
CA PRO A 64 -8.36 -21.57 1.03
C PRO A 64 -8.64 -20.15 0.60
N SER A 65 -7.77 -19.23 1.05
CA SER A 65 -7.94 -17.81 0.80
C SER A 65 -8.16 -17.68 -0.70
N LYS A 66 -9.37 -17.30 -1.12
CA LYS A 66 -9.66 -17.13 -2.54
C LYS A 66 -8.89 -15.89 -2.96
N ILE A 67 -7.61 -16.07 -3.31
CA ILE A 67 -6.68 -15.03 -3.78
C ILE A 67 -7.32 -14.23 -4.93
N PHE A 68 -8.23 -14.85 -5.67
CA PHE A 68 -9.06 -14.25 -6.71
C PHE A 68 -10.50 -13.98 -6.25
N THR A 69 -10.68 -13.26 -5.15
CA THR A 69 -12.01 -12.72 -4.81
C THR A 69 -12.34 -11.54 -5.73
N LYS A 70 -13.62 -11.28 -5.96
CA LYS A 70 -14.09 -10.17 -6.81
C LYS A 70 -13.52 -8.84 -6.32
N GLU A 71 -13.46 -8.67 -5.00
CA GLU A 71 -12.93 -7.51 -4.30
C GLU A 71 -11.42 -7.32 -4.54
N ALA A 72 -10.66 -8.42 -4.53
CA ALA A 72 -9.22 -8.40 -4.81
C ALA A 72 -8.95 -7.99 -6.27
N ILE A 73 -9.73 -8.54 -7.22
CA ILE A 73 -9.65 -8.18 -8.64
C ILE A 73 -10.04 -6.72 -8.84
N THR A 74 -11.15 -6.26 -8.25
CA THR A 74 -11.59 -4.87 -8.33
C THR A 74 -10.56 -3.90 -7.73
N THR A 75 -9.93 -4.27 -6.61
CA THR A 75 -8.87 -3.47 -6.00
C THR A 75 -7.63 -3.42 -6.88
N GLY A 76 -7.24 -4.56 -7.48
CA GLY A 76 -6.13 -4.63 -8.43
C GLY A 76 -6.35 -3.76 -9.67
N ILE A 77 -7.54 -3.84 -10.27
CA ILE A 77 -7.92 -2.97 -11.40
C ILE A 77 -7.96 -1.50 -10.97
N GLY A 78 -8.51 -1.21 -9.80
CA GLY A 78 -8.53 0.13 -9.22
C GLY A 78 -7.13 0.73 -9.05
N LEU A 79 -6.15 -0.08 -8.64
CA LEU A 79 -4.75 0.33 -8.54
C LEU A 79 -4.15 0.68 -9.91
N LEU A 80 -4.44 -0.10 -10.95
CA LEU A 80 -3.99 0.22 -12.31
C LEU A 80 -4.58 1.56 -12.81
N ILE A 81 -5.87 1.78 -12.55
CA ILE A 81 -6.55 3.05 -12.87
C ILE A 81 -5.93 4.19 -12.05
N TYR A 82 -5.60 3.96 -10.78
CA TYR A 82 -4.94 4.93 -9.92
C TYR A 82 -3.57 5.35 -10.47
N VAL A 83 -2.73 4.40 -10.90
CA VAL A 83 -1.42 4.72 -11.52
C VAL A 83 -1.60 5.62 -12.75
N PHE A 84 -2.59 5.32 -13.60
CA PHE A 84 -2.92 6.15 -14.75
C PHE A 84 -3.42 7.56 -14.34
N LEU A 85 -4.27 7.63 -13.30
CA LEU A 85 -4.77 8.89 -12.74
C LEU A 85 -3.66 9.74 -12.14
N ILE A 86 -2.65 9.16 -11.47
CA ILE A 86 -1.51 9.92 -10.94
C ILE A 86 -0.80 10.65 -12.07
N TRP A 87 -0.59 9.97 -13.20
CA TRP A 87 0.07 10.59 -14.36
C TRP A 87 -0.75 11.75 -14.91
N PHE A 88 -2.08 11.60 -15.00
CA PHE A 88 -2.97 12.62 -15.57
C PHE A 88 -3.29 13.78 -14.62
N ALA A 89 -3.82 13.48 -13.43
CA ALA A 89 -4.37 14.44 -12.46
C ALA A 89 -3.41 14.77 -11.30
N GLY A 90 -2.29 14.06 -11.17
CA GLY A 90 -1.34 14.23 -10.08
C GLY A 90 -1.70 13.42 -8.84
N PHE A 91 -0.73 13.26 -7.94
CA PHE A 91 -0.83 12.40 -6.77
C PHE A 91 -2.01 12.73 -5.86
N LEU A 92 -2.26 14.02 -5.59
CA LEU A 92 -3.25 14.43 -4.59
C LEU A 92 -4.68 14.15 -5.06
N LEU A 93 -5.04 14.58 -6.28
CA LEU A 93 -6.36 14.31 -6.86
C LEU A 93 -6.59 12.83 -7.11
N ALA A 94 -5.60 12.13 -7.68
CA ALA A 94 -5.69 10.70 -7.91
C ALA A 94 -5.91 9.93 -6.61
N SER A 95 -5.22 10.31 -5.53
CA SER A 95 -5.35 9.62 -4.23
C SER A 95 -6.70 9.91 -3.57
N LEU A 96 -7.22 11.13 -3.67
CA LEU A 96 -8.56 11.45 -3.18
C LEU A 96 -9.64 10.62 -3.90
N ILE A 97 -9.57 10.55 -5.23
CA ILE A 97 -10.53 9.79 -6.05
C ILE A 97 -10.42 8.29 -5.76
N PHE A 98 -9.20 7.75 -5.77
CA PHE A 98 -8.97 6.34 -5.53
C PHE A 98 -9.35 5.94 -4.10
N LEU A 99 -8.81 6.61 -3.08
CA LEU A 99 -9.08 6.26 -1.70
C LEU A 99 -10.54 6.52 -1.34
N GLY A 100 -11.13 7.63 -1.79
CA GLY A 100 -12.54 7.93 -1.59
C GLY A 100 -13.46 6.92 -2.27
N GLY A 101 -13.16 6.58 -3.53
CA GLY A 101 -13.90 5.58 -4.30
C GLY A 101 -13.79 4.18 -3.70
N MET A 102 -12.59 3.76 -3.32
CA MET A 102 -12.35 2.44 -2.72
C MET A 102 -12.93 2.33 -1.32
N THR A 103 -12.73 3.32 -0.45
CA THR A 103 -13.35 3.32 0.89
C THR A 103 -14.87 3.35 0.80
N TRP A 104 -15.43 4.10 -0.16
CA TRP A 104 -16.86 4.04 -0.42
C TRP A 104 -17.28 2.66 -0.90
N TYR A 105 -16.63 2.08 -1.92
CA TYR A 105 -16.93 0.75 -2.48
C TYR A 105 -16.84 -0.37 -1.43
N LEU A 106 -15.76 -0.41 -0.63
CA LEU A 106 -15.56 -1.45 0.39
C LEU A 106 -16.51 -1.31 1.59
N GLN A 107 -17.08 -0.13 1.83
CA GLN A 107 -18.08 0.08 2.89
C GLN A 107 -19.50 -0.39 2.52
N GLU A 108 -19.69 -0.95 1.31
CA GLU A 108 -20.97 -1.51 0.88
C GLU A 108 -21.41 -2.66 1.81
N GLY A 109 -22.41 -2.40 2.66
CA GLY A 109 -22.98 -3.39 3.59
C GLY A 109 -22.87 -3.05 5.08
N PHE A 110 -21.93 -2.19 5.49
CA PHE A 110 -21.73 -1.85 6.91
C PHE A 110 -22.36 -0.52 7.34
N VAL A 111 -22.45 0.45 6.43
CA VAL A 111 -22.94 1.81 6.74
C VAL A 111 -23.79 2.32 5.57
N PHE A 112 -25.03 2.73 5.83
CA PHE A 112 -25.93 3.27 4.80
C PHE A 112 -25.89 4.81 4.73
N GLY A 113 -26.07 5.35 3.52
CA GLY A 113 -26.39 6.76 3.28
C GLY A 113 -25.26 7.78 3.53
N ARG A 114 -25.64 8.98 4.01
CA ARG A 114 -24.78 10.17 4.12
C ARG A 114 -23.54 9.98 5.02
N LYS A 115 -23.63 9.11 6.03
CA LYS A 115 -22.50 8.76 6.92
C LYS A 115 -21.39 7.98 6.19
N ARG A 116 -21.76 7.09 5.25
CA ARG A 116 -20.79 6.36 4.40
C ARG A 116 -19.97 7.32 3.57
N MET A 117 -20.63 8.26 2.90
CA MET A 117 -19.95 9.27 2.07
C MET A 117 -19.05 10.19 2.91
N MET A 118 -19.50 10.60 4.10
CA MET A 118 -18.71 11.47 4.98
C MET A 118 -17.49 10.76 5.57
N ASN A 119 -17.62 9.47 5.95
CA ASN A 119 -16.48 8.68 6.43
C ASN A 119 -15.48 8.38 5.30
N ALA A 120 -15.97 8.04 4.10
CA ALA A 120 -15.13 7.81 2.93
C ALA A 120 -14.37 9.10 2.54
N ALA A 121 -15.06 10.23 2.44
CA ALA A 121 -14.43 11.52 2.12
C ALA A 121 -13.46 11.96 3.22
N GLY A 122 -13.86 11.87 4.50
CA GLY A 122 -13.01 12.25 5.63
C GLY A 122 -11.74 11.41 5.73
N SER A 123 -11.85 10.09 5.60
CA SER A 123 -10.69 9.19 5.59
C SER A 123 -9.81 9.41 4.36
N ALA A 124 -10.39 9.57 3.16
CA ALA A 124 -9.65 9.89 1.95
C ALA A 124 -8.84 11.17 2.08
N ILE A 125 -9.46 12.25 2.58
CA ILE A 125 -8.77 13.53 2.78
C ILE A 125 -7.70 13.40 3.84
N ALA A 126 -8.03 12.87 5.03
CA ALA A 126 -7.09 12.77 6.14
C ALA A 126 -5.86 11.95 5.75
N VAL A 127 -6.06 10.76 5.18
CA VAL A 127 -4.97 9.87 4.76
C VAL A 127 -4.16 10.52 3.62
N THR A 128 -4.82 11.04 2.58
CA THR A 128 -4.10 11.66 1.45
C THR A 128 -3.27 12.85 1.90
N VAL A 129 -3.80 13.71 2.78
CA VAL A 129 -3.07 14.87 3.30
C VAL A 129 -1.88 14.43 4.15
N VAL A 130 -2.06 13.47 5.06
CA VAL A 130 -0.94 12.94 5.87
C VAL A 130 0.16 12.37 4.99
N PHE A 131 -0.17 11.53 4.01
CA PHE A 131 0.81 10.97 3.09
C PHE A 131 1.46 12.04 2.20
N PHE A 132 0.69 13.03 1.74
CA PHE A 132 1.25 14.17 1.00
C PHE A 132 2.28 14.94 1.83
N LEU A 133 1.96 15.24 3.09
CA LEU A 133 2.88 15.94 4.00
C LEU A 133 4.12 15.10 4.30
N LEU A 134 3.94 13.79 4.55
CA LEU A 134 5.07 12.88 4.76
C LEU A 134 5.97 12.86 3.52
N PHE A 135 5.41 12.62 2.32
CA PHE A 135 6.21 12.57 1.10
C PHE A 135 6.89 13.89 0.77
N ARG A 136 6.20 15.02 0.92
CA ARG A 136 6.74 16.33 0.59
C ARG A 136 7.75 16.85 1.61
N TYR A 137 7.48 16.72 2.90
CA TYR A 137 8.27 17.36 3.95
C TYR A 137 9.20 16.41 4.71
N VAL A 138 8.82 15.13 4.87
CA VAL A 138 9.67 14.15 5.57
C VAL A 138 10.57 13.43 4.59
N PHE A 139 10.01 12.96 3.47
CA PHE A 139 10.75 12.19 2.48
C PHE A 139 11.35 13.05 1.36
N LEU A 140 11.00 14.34 1.29
CA LEU A 140 11.46 15.30 0.27
C LEU A 140 11.27 14.80 -1.19
N VAL A 141 10.24 14.00 -1.42
CA VAL A 141 9.90 13.43 -2.72
C VAL A 141 9.10 14.44 -3.53
N GLN A 142 9.53 14.66 -4.77
CA GLN A 142 8.76 15.44 -5.75
C GLN A 142 7.56 14.61 -6.21
N LEU A 143 6.38 14.95 -5.72
CA LEU A 143 5.13 14.30 -6.13
C LEU A 143 4.66 14.87 -7.47
N PRO A 144 4.19 14.01 -8.40
CA PRO A 144 3.63 14.49 -9.66
C PRO A 144 2.41 15.36 -9.38
N THR A 145 2.45 16.59 -9.90
CA THR A 145 1.32 17.53 -9.85
C THR A 145 0.29 17.24 -10.94
N GLY A 146 0.58 16.33 -11.87
CA GLY A 146 -0.26 16.01 -13.02
C GLY A 146 -0.09 17.01 -14.15
N VAL A 147 -0.54 16.62 -15.34
CA VAL A 147 -0.39 17.43 -16.57
C VAL A 147 -1.27 18.69 -16.54
N PHE A 148 -2.33 18.70 -15.71
CA PHE A 148 -3.25 19.85 -15.59
C PHE A 148 -2.77 20.99 -14.68
N ILE A 149 -1.73 20.78 -13.87
CA ILE A 149 -1.25 21.75 -12.88
C ILE A 149 0.21 22.18 -13.20
N GLN A 150 0.71 21.82 -14.39
CA GLN A 150 1.97 22.29 -14.95
C GLN A 150 1.80 23.59 -15.75
#